data_AF-A0A7X9L6J0-F1
#
_entry.id   AF-A0A7X9L6J0-F1
#
_cell.length_a   1.000
_cell.length_b   1.000
_cell.length_c   1.000
_cell.angle_alpha   90.00
_cell.angle_beta   90.00
_cell.angle_gamma   90.00
#
_symmetry.space_group_name_H-M   'P 1'
#
loop_
_entity.id
_entity.type
_entity.pdbx_description
1 polymer ?
#
loop_
_entity_poly.entity_id
_entity_poly.type
_entity_poly.pdbx_seq_one_letter_code
_entity_poly.pdbx_strand_id
1 'polypeptide(L)'
;MRCRQPGCTGTIVDGYCDVCGMPGNAATMPVGRGTPGRRPSATPSGPCRQPGCPGSIVDGYCDTCGMPPTSAVEPSVSAVTKASVQLGSTALGSARATSFGSRPTRRPPSTARLRMGRIGQGLTVVPPAPAVDPAKAVMANPELPEDKRICPNCGAHVGRSREDAAGRSDGFCPQCGAAYSFSPKLAHGDLVANQYEVVGPL
;
A
#
# COMPACT_ATOMS: atom_id res chain seq x y z
N MET A 1 36.88 -7.46 6.21
CA MET A 1 37.29 -6.32 7.10
C MET A 1 36.23 -6.14 8.19
N ARG A 2 36.55 -5.65 9.40
CA ARG A 2 35.53 -5.52 10.48
C ARG A 2 34.61 -4.32 10.25
N CYS A 3 33.34 -4.45 10.65
CA CYS A 3 32.40 -3.33 10.63
C CYS A 3 32.87 -2.20 11.55
N ARG A 4 32.78 -0.94 11.09
CA ARG A 4 33.14 0.25 11.88
C ARG A 4 31.97 0.81 12.71
N GLN A 5 30.80 0.19 12.62
CA GLN A 5 29.62 0.62 13.37
C GLN A 5 29.83 0.34 14.88
N PRO A 6 29.60 1.32 15.78
CA PRO A 6 29.75 1.13 17.21
C PRO A 6 28.88 -0.03 17.70
N GLY A 7 29.49 -0.99 18.40
CA GLY A 7 28.78 -2.15 18.94
C GLY A 7 28.43 -3.26 17.94
N CYS A 8 28.84 -3.16 16.67
CA CYS A 8 28.65 -4.24 15.71
C CYS A 8 29.87 -5.18 15.66
N THR A 9 29.65 -6.47 15.84
CA THR A 9 30.69 -7.52 15.78
C THR A 9 30.90 -8.10 14.38
N GLY A 10 30.12 -7.64 13.39
CA GLY A 10 30.10 -8.18 12.04
C GLY A 10 31.33 -7.89 11.18
N THR A 11 31.42 -8.61 10.07
CA THR A 11 32.44 -8.47 9.04
C THR A 11 31.82 -7.96 7.74
N ILE A 12 32.59 -7.16 7.01
CA ILE A 12 32.17 -6.66 5.70
C ILE A 12 32.43 -7.73 4.65
N VAL A 13 31.35 -8.15 4.00
CA VAL A 13 31.27 -9.07 2.87
C VAL A 13 30.60 -8.32 1.72
N ASP A 14 31.19 -8.34 0.53
CA ASP A 14 30.67 -7.65 -0.67
C ASP A 14 30.33 -6.15 -0.47
N GLY A 15 31.13 -5.46 0.35
CA GLY A 15 30.97 -4.04 0.62
C GLY A 15 29.95 -3.71 1.72
N TYR A 16 29.25 -4.70 2.28
CA TYR A 16 28.26 -4.52 3.35
C TYR A 16 28.53 -5.42 4.56
N CYS A 17 28.13 -4.98 5.76
CA CYS A 17 28.27 -5.77 6.98
C CYS A 17 27.26 -6.91 7.00
N ASP A 18 27.73 -8.14 7.23
CA ASP A 18 26.93 -9.36 7.39
C ASP A 18 25.95 -9.34 8.59
N VAL A 19 26.26 -8.56 9.64
CA VAL A 19 25.42 -8.46 10.85
C VAL A 19 24.47 -7.25 10.81
N CYS A 20 24.95 -6.08 10.39
CA CYS A 20 24.16 -4.84 10.48
C CYS A 20 23.82 -4.20 9.13
N GLY A 21 24.31 -4.74 8.01
CA GLY A 21 24.00 -4.24 6.66
C GLY A 21 24.62 -2.89 6.31
N MET A 22 25.47 -2.29 7.16
CA MET A 22 26.13 -1.03 6.83
C MET A 22 27.29 -1.20 5.83
N PRO A 23 27.49 -0.24 4.91
CA PRO A 23 28.58 -0.30 3.97
C PRO A 23 29.93 -0.18 4.69
N GLY A 24 30.89 -1.01 4.31
CA GLY A 24 32.18 -1.08 4.99
C GLY A 24 33.14 0.08 4.71
N ASN A 25 32.87 0.84 3.65
CA ASN A 25 33.65 1.98 3.20
C ASN A 25 32.78 2.96 2.38
N ALA A 26 32.13 3.92 3.05
CA ALA A 26 31.36 4.97 2.38
C ALA A 26 32.20 5.90 1.46
N ALA A 27 33.52 5.72 1.38
CA ALA A 27 34.45 6.58 0.66
C ALA A 27 34.69 6.19 -0.82
N THR A 28 34.20 5.04 -1.28
CA THR A 28 34.50 4.53 -2.64
C THR A 28 33.29 4.36 -3.55
N MET A 29 32.09 4.77 -3.10
CA MET A 29 30.92 4.84 -3.96
C MET A 29 30.78 6.26 -4.53
N PRO A 30 30.58 6.46 -5.84
CA PRO A 30 30.24 7.75 -6.42
C PRO A 30 28.78 8.07 -6.11
N VAL A 31 28.46 8.21 -4.82
CA VAL A 31 27.22 8.84 -4.37
C VAL A 31 27.45 10.33 -4.42
N GLY A 32 26.60 11.04 -5.18
CA GLY A 32 26.59 12.49 -5.24
C GLY A 32 26.67 13.08 -3.83
N ARG A 33 27.49 14.10 -3.66
CA ARG A 33 27.76 14.74 -2.37
C ARG A 33 26.46 15.32 -1.83
N GLY A 34 25.76 14.57 -0.98
CA GLY A 34 24.55 15.01 -0.33
C GLY A 34 24.87 16.24 0.52
N THR A 35 24.17 17.34 0.28
CA THR A 35 24.24 18.53 1.11
C THR A 35 23.77 18.15 2.52
N PRO A 36 24.55 18.39 3.58
CA PRO A 36 24.10 18.10 4.93
C PRO A 36 22.79 18.88 5.20
N GLY A 37 21.75 18.15 5.60
CA GLY A 37 20.46 18.73 5.93
C GLY A 37 20.61 19.76 7.04
N ARG A 38 20.07 20.96 6.82
CA ARG A 38 20.03 22.01 7.85
C ARG A 38 19.11 21.53 8.98
N ARG A 39 19.48 21.84 10.23
CA ARG A 39 18.68 21.51 11.41
C ARG A 39 17.26 22.09 11.24
N PRO A 40 16.18 21.33 11.55
CA PRO A 40 14.81 21.80 11.41
C PRO A 40 14.62 23.13 12.14
N SER A 41 14.08 24.11 11.45
CA SER A 41 13.80 25.43 11.98
C SER A 41 12.43 25.39 12.65
N ALA A 42 12.41 25.30 13.98
CA ALA A 42 11.18 25.33 14.78
C ALA A 42 10.49 26.71 14.80
N THR A 43 11.00 27.67 14.03
CA THR A 43 10.45 29.03 13.95
C THR A 43 9.49 29.10 12.77
N PRO A 44 8.20 29.44 12.99
CA PRO A 44 7.25 29.59 11.90
C PRO A 44 7.68 30.75 11.00
N SER A 45 7.71 30.50 9.68
CA SER A 45 8.09 31.48 8.66
C SER A 45 6.90 32.32 8.16
N GLY A 46 5.68 32.07 8.66
CA GLY A 46 4.47 32.84 8.35
C GLY A 46 3.18 32.01 8.37
N PRO A 47 2.00 32.64 8.22
CA PRO A 47 0.72 31.92 8.14
C PRO A 47 0.56 31.17 6.81
N CYS A 48 -0.23 30.10 6.83
CA CYS A 48 -0.59 29.37 5.61
C CYS A 48 -1.43 30.25 4.68
N ARG A 49 -1.11 30.27 3.38
CA ARG A 49 -1.83 31.04 2.36
C ARG A 49 -3.06 30.33 1.80
N GLN A 50 -3.40 29.17 2.32
CA GLN A 50 -4.50 28.35 1.82
C GLN A 50 -5.85 28.85 2.34
N PRO A 51 -6.89 28.96 1.48
CA PRO A 51 -8.20 29.42 1.92
C PRO A 51 -8.75 28.56 3.05
N GLY A 52 -9.02 29.18 4.21
CA GLY A 52 -9.60 28.51 5.37
C GLY A 52 -8.64 27.66 6.22
N CYS A 53 -7.32 27.74 6.01
CA CYS A 53 -6.35 27.03 6.85
C CYS A 53 -5.77 27.96 7.94
N PRO A 54 -5.94 27.66 9.24
CA PRO A 54 -5.40 28.47 10.34
C PRO A 54 -3.91 28.21 10.65
N GLY A 55 -3.28 27.29 9.92
CA GLY A 55 -1.92 26.80 10.21
C GLY A 55 -0.79 27.78 9.89
N SER A 56 0.42 27.43 10.32
CA SER A 56 1.65 28.17 10.09
C SER A 56 2.67 27.34 9.30
N ILE A 57 3.51 28.01 8.51
CA ILE A 57 4.55 27.36 7.72
C ILE A 57 5.77 27.12 8.61
N VAL A 58 6.11 25.85 8.82
CA VAL A 58 7.30 25.39 9.55
C VAL A 58 8.08 24.47 8.63
N ASP A 59 9.40 24.69 8.51
CA ASP A 59 10.27 23.90 7.63
C ASP A 59 9.80 23.81 6.15
N GLY A 60 9.15 24.87 5.66
CA GLY A 60 8.66 24.96 4.28
C GLY A 60 7.32 24.27 4.01
N TYR A 61 6.65 23.75 5.04
CA TYR A 61 5.31 23.15 4.93
C TYR A 61 4.38 23.65 6.02
N CYS A 62 3.08 23.69 5.75
CA CYS A 62 2.09 24.04 6.77
C CYS A 62 1.98 22.92 7.83
N ASP A 63 2.06 23.30 9.10
CA ASP A 63 1.88 22.40 10.26
C ASP A 63 0.49 21.74 10.33
N THR A 64 -0.53 22.37 9.73
CA THR A 64 -1.93 21.94 9.81
C THR A 64 -2.38 21.21 8.56
N CYS A 65 -2.08 21.73 7.36
CA CYS A 65 -2.52 21.15 6.09
C CYS A 65 -1.41 20.47 5.28
N GLY A 66 -0.15 20.57 5.70
CA GLY A 66 0.99 19.92 5.04
C GLY A 66 1.37 20.51 3.68
N MET A 67 0.80 21.65 3.28
CA MET A 67 1.04 22.25 1.95
C MET A 67 2.14 23.33 1.99
N PRO A 68 2.98 23.43 0.95
CA PRO A 68 4.08 24.38 0.91
C PRO A 68 3.58 25.82 0.64
N PRO A 69 4.31 26.86 1.05
CA PRO A 69 3.90 28.26 0.96
C PRO A 69 3.72 28.78 -0.48
N THR A 70 4.32 28.12 -1.46
CA THR A 70 4.27 28.49 -2.89
C THR A 70 3.10 27.88 -3.65
N SER A 71 2.19 27.16 -2.99
CA SER A 71 0.93 26.72 -3.61
C SER A 71 -0.10 27.85 -3.77
N ALA A 72 0.30 29.10 -3.54
CA ALA A 72 -0.47 30.26 -3.97
C ALA A 72 -0.57 30.22 -5.50
N VAL A 73 -1.77 29.97 -6.00
CA VAL A 73 -2.10 30.05 -7.42
C VAL A 73 -1.89 31.51 -7.85
N GLU A 74 -0.70 31.81 -8.38
CA GLU A 74 -0.54 32.95 -9.27
C GLU A 74 -1.54 32.76 -10.42
N PRO A 75 -2.40 33.74 -10.75
CA PRO A 75 -3.22 33.66 -11.94
C PRO A 75 -2.28 33.76 -13.15
N SER A 76 -1.81 32.61 -13.61
CA SER A 76 -1.09 32.53 -14.88
C SER A 76 -2.04 32.98 -15.99
N VAL A 77 -1.80 34.19 -16.50
CA VAL A 77 -2.32 34.66 -17.80
C VAL A 77 -1.66 33.82 -18.90
N SER A 78 -2.10 32.57 -19.01
CA SER A 78 -1.69 31.69 -20.10
C SER A 78 -2.46 32.06 -21.35
N ALA A 79 -1.69 32.26 -22.43
CA ALA A 79 -2.12 32.67 -23.75
C ALA A 79 -3.46 32.04 -24.16
N VAL A 80 -4.45 32.90 -24.45
CA VAL A 80 -5.72 32.52 -25.04
C VAL A 80 -5.44 31.85 -26.38
N THR A 81 -5.53 30.53 -26.40
CA THR A 81 -5.67 29.77 -27.64
C THR A 81 -6.93 30.28 -28.34
N LYS A 82 -6.75 30.92 -29.50
CA LYS A 82 -7.81 31.45 -30.39
C LYS A 82 -8.70 30.33 -30.95
N ALA A 83 -9.45 29.63 -30.09
CA ALA A 83 -10.38 28.58 -30.51
C ALA A 83 -11.80 28.76 -29.94
N SER A 84 -12.06 29.78 -29.11
CA SER A 84 -13.37 30.01 -28.49
C SER A 84 -14.19 31.17 -29.06
N VAL A 85 -13.71 31.87 -30.10
CA VAL A 85 -14.42 33.04 -30.69
C VAL A 85 -15.39 32.66 -31.84
N GLN A 86 -15.55 31.37 -32.15
CA GLN A 86 -16.49 30.91 -33.19
C GLN A 86 -17.55 29.92 -32.67
N LEU A 87 -18.07 30.16 -31.46
CA LEU A 87 -19.41 29.71 -31.14
C LEU A 87 -20.38 30.74 -31.71
N GLY A 88 -20.77 30.54 -32.97
CA GLY A 88 -21.89 31.25 -33.56
C GLY A 88 -23.10 31.11 -32.66
N SER A 89 -23.72 32.23 -32.31
CA SER A 89 -24.94 32.32 -31.53
C SER A 89 -26.08 31.57 -32.25
N THR A 90 -26.19 30.26 -32.03
CA THR A 90 -27.36 29.50 -32.48
C THR A 90 -28.47 29.68 -31.47
N ALA A 91 -29.54 30.34 -31.90
CA ALA A 91 -30.76 30.58 -31.15
C ALA A 91 -31.30 29.29 -30.52
N LEU A 92 -31.53 29.32 -29.21
CA LEU A 92 -32.29 28.29 -28.50
C LEU A 92 -33.78 28.49 -28.86
N GLY A 93 -34.20 27.91 -29.98
CA GLY A 93 -35.59 27.83 -30.41
C GLY A 93 -36.19 26.46 -30.09
N SER A 94 -37.11 26.42 -29.13
CA SER A 94 -38.02 25.29 -28.92
C SER A 94 -39.05 25.23 -30.05
N ALA A 95 -38.88 24.35 -31.05
CA ALA A 95 -39.98 23.88 -31.89
C ALA A 95 -39.61 22.64 -32.72
N ARG A 96 -40.33 21.54 -32.44
CA ARG A 96 -40.74 20.45 -33.35
C ARG A 96 -39.69 19.82 -34.29
N ALA A 97 -39.26 18.61 -33.94
CA ALA A 97 -39.00 17.56 -34.93
C ALA A 97 -39.35 16.19 -34.35
N THR A 98 -40.62 15.81 -34.51
CA THR A 98 -41.05 14.42 -34.61
C THR A 98 -40.52 13.85 -35.91
N SER A 99 -39.45 13.06 -35.86
CA SER A 99 -39.12 12.12 -36.92
C SER A 99 -38.23 10.99 -36.39
N PHE A 100 -38.61 9.78 -36.78
CA PHE A 100 -38.05 8.49 -36.43
C PHE A 100 -36.51 8.46 -36.47
N GLY A 101 -35.88 8.05 -35.36
CA GLY A 101 -34.44 7.84 -35.31
C GLY A 101 -33.95 7.57 -33.89
N SER A 102 -33.40 6.38 -33.67
CA SER A 102 -32.80 5.93 -32.41
C SER A 102 -31.82 6.98 -31.88
N ARG A 103 -32.08 7.51 -30.68
CA ARG A 103 -31.15 8.42 -29.97
C ARG A 103 -29.82 7.68 -29.74
N PRO A 104 -28.68 8.15 -30.28
CA PRO A 104 -27.39 7.63 -29.85
C PRO A 104 -27.15 8.12 -28.43
N THR A 105 -27.33 7.24 -27.44
CA THR A 105 -26.89 7.49 -26.08
C THR A 105 -25.36 7.42 -26.09
N ARG A 106 -24.69 8.54 -26.35
CA ARG A 106 -23.25 8.64 -26.15
C ARG A 106 -23.00 8.62 -24.65
N ARG A 107 -22.93 7.42 -24.06
CA ARG A 107 -22.39 7.22 -22.72
C ARG A 107 -20.93 7.68 -22.78
N PRO A 108 -20.53 8.74 -22.06
CA PRO A 108 -19.12 9.07 -21.98
C PRO A 108 -18.38 7.85 -21.41
N PRO A 109 -17.22 7.45 -21.95
CA PRO A 109 -16.42 6.40 -21.34
C PRO A 109 -16.14 6.82 -19.90
N SER A 110 -16.54 5.98 -18.95
CA SER A 110 -16.38 6.26 -17.53
C SER A 110 -14.89 6.38 -17.19
N THR A 111 -14.41 7.63 -17.10
CA THR A 111 -13.08 8.01 -16.61
C THR A 111 -12.83 7.58 -15.15
N ALA A 112 -13.85 7.04 -14.48
CA ALA A 112 -13.75 6.43 -13.16
C ALA A 112 -12.77 5.24 -13.10
N ARG A 113 -12.55 4.51 -14.21
CA ARG A 113 -11.62 3.36 -14.23
C ARG A 113 -10.13 3.75 -14.16
N LEU A 114 -9.78 5.01 -14.40
CA LEU A 114 -8.39 5.49 -14.29
C LEU A 114 -8.00 5.94 -12.86
N ARG A 115 -8.94 5.92 -11.90
CA ARG A 115 -8.68 6.31 -10.50
C ARG A 115 -8.37 5.13 -9.58
N MET A 116 -8.57 3.88 -10.02
CA MET A 116 -8.52 2.67 -9.17
C MET A 116 -7.11 2.08 -8.97
N GLY A 117 -6.06 2.70 -9.52
CA GLY A 117 -4.67 2.22 -9.39
C GLY A 117 -3.71 3.24 -8.80
N ARG A 118 -4.22 4.37 -8.29
CA ARG A 118 -3.41 5.47 -7.77
C ARG A 118 -3.32 5.40 -6.25
N ILE A 119 -2.30 4.73 -5.75
CA ILE A 119 -1.87 4.85 -4.36
C ILE A 119 -1.02 6.14 -4.20
N GLY A 120 -1.12 6.82 -3.07
CA GLY A 120 -0.35 8.05 -2.79
C GLY A 120 -0.61 9.21 -3.77
N GLN A 121 -1.87 9.61 -3.96
CA GLN A 121 -2.27 10.74 -4.84
C GLN A 121 -1.85 10.61 -6.32
N GLY A 122 -1.50 9.41 -6.77
CA GLY A 122 -1.04 9.17 -8.14
C GLY A 122 0.44 9.44 -8.37
N LEU A 123 1.24 9.49 -7.30
CA LEU A 123 2.71 9.46 -7.39
C LEU A 123 3.22 8.12 -7.94
N THR A 124 2.46 7.03 -7.75
CA THR A 124 2.74 5.73 -8.35
C THR A 124 1.46 5.07 -8.86
N VAL A 125 1.60 4.24 -9.89
CA VAL A 125 0.52 3.43 -10.45
C VAL A 125 0.91 1.96 -10.30
N VAL A 126 0.14 1.23 -9.49
CA VAL A 126 0.27 -0.23 -9.37
C VAL A 126 -0.82 -0.86 -10.24
N PRO A 127 -0.46 -1.74 -11.19
CA PRO A 127 -1.45 -2.46 -11.98
C PRO A 127 -2.40 -3.25 -11.08
N PRO A 128 -3.71 -3.28 -11.39
CA PRO A 128 -4.64 -4.12 -10.64
C PRO A 128 -4.23 -5.60 -10.80
N ALA A 129 -4.25 -6.35 -9.70
CA ALA A 129 -4.00 -7.78 -9.71
C ALA A 129 -5.02 -8.49 -10.63
N PRO A 130 -4.62 -9.55 -11.34
CA PRO A 130 -5.55 -10.34 -12.13
C PRO A 130 -6.61 -10.95 -11.22
N ALA A 131 -7.83 -11.07 -11.74
CA ALA A 131 -8.89 -11.79 -11.05
C ALA A 131 -8.50 -13.27 -10.95
N VAL A 132 -8.39 -13.79 -9.72
CA VAL A 132 -8.13 -15.19 -9.43
C VAL A 132 -9.46 -15.85 -9.04
N ASP A 133 -9.72 -17.03 -9.59
CA ASP A 133 -10.86 -17.87 -9.23
C ASP A 133 -10.70 -18.36 -7.78
N PRO A 134 -11.65 -18.06 -6.87
CA PRO A 134 -11.54 -18.44 -5.46
C PRO A 134 -11.47 -19.96 -5.27
N ALA A 135 -12.11 -20.75 -6.14
CA ALA A 135 -12.06 -22.21 -6.04
C ALA A 135 -10.64 -22.76 -6.28
N LYS A 136 -9.85 -22.07 -7.10
CA LYS A 136 -8.44 -22.43 -7.37
C LYS A 136 -7.48 -21.99 -6.25
N ALA A 137 -7.94 -21.11 -5.36
CA ALA A 137 -7.14 -20.68 -4.21
C ALA A 137 -7.22 -21.67 -3.04
N VAL A 138 -8.14 -22.64 -3.09
CA VAL A 138 -8.29 -23.66 -2.05
C VAL A 138 -7.15 -24.69 -2.14
N MET A 139 -6.48 -24.90 -1.01
CA MET A 139 -5.41 -25.89 -0.91
C MET A 139 -5.99 -27.30 -0.81
N ALA A 140 -5.51 -28.22 -1.66
CA ALA A 140 -6.01 -29.60 -1.71
C ALA A 140 -5.63 -30.45 -0.48
N ASN A 141 -4.43 -30.28 0.07
CA ASN A 141 -4.00 -30.95 1.30
C ASN A 141 -3.85 -29.93 2.44
N PRO A 142 -4.78 -29.88 3.42
CA PRO A 142 -4.73 -28.95 4.53
C PRO A 142 -3.84 -29.41 5.67
N GLU A 143 -2.54 -29.39 5.42
CA GLU A 143 -1.56 -29.69 6.45
C GLU A 143 -0.64 -28.49 6.66
N LEU A 144 -0.56 -28.02 7.90
CA LEU A 144 0.40 -26.99 8.27
C LEU A 144 1.77 -27.65 8.51
N PRO A 145 2.81 -27.30 7.71
CA PRO A 145 4.15 -27.84 7.89
C PRO A 145 4.68 -27.53 9.29
N GLU A 146 5.47 -28.44 9.86
CA GLU A 146 5.97 -28.30 11.23
C GLU A 146 6.66 -26.95 11.44
N ASP A 147 7.47 -26.49 10.48
CA ASP A 147 8.19 -25.22 10.49
C ASP A 147 7.36 -23.98 10.71
N LYS A 148 6.07 -24.05 10.36
CA LYS A 148 5.13 -22.93 10.51
C LYS A 148 4.20 -23.09 11.71
N ARG A 149 4.33 -24.18 12.49
CA ARG A 149 3.56 -24.39 13.72
C ARG A 149 4.11 -23.51 14.84
N ILE A 150 3.35 -22.47 15.17
CA ILE A 150 3.68 -21.44 16.16
C ILE A 150 2.49 -21.28 17.11
N CYS A 151 2.77 -21.16 18.41
CA CYS A 151 1.76 -20.93 19.42
C CYS A 151 1.13 -19.54 19.22
N PRO A 152 -0.20 -19.42 19.10
CA PRO A 152 -0.86 -18.13 18.91
C PRO A 152 -0.79 -17.23 20.15
N ASN A 153 -0.53 -17.79 21.33
CA ASN A 153 -0.52 -17.04 22.59
C ASN A 153 0.87 -16.45 22.92
N CYS A 154 1.94 -17.24 22.78
CA CYS A 154 3.30 -16.82 23.18
C CYS A 154 4.35 -16.84 22.06
N GLY A 155 3.99 -17.24 20.84
CA GLY A 155 4.91 -17.28 19.70
C GLY A 155 5.94 -18.44 19.72
N ALA A 156 5.89 -19.33 20.72
CA ALA A 156 6.79 -20.47 20.79
C ALA A 156 6.51 -21.49 19.68
N HIS A 157 7.56 -22.16 19.17
CA HIS A 157 7.41 -23.29 18.26
C HIS A 157 6.72 -24.46 18.96
N VAL A 158 5.63 -24.96 18.36
CA VAL A 158 4.81 -26.06 18.91
C VAL A 158 4.65 -27.17 17.89
N GLY A 159 4.23 -28.36 18.34
CA GLY A 159 3.91 -29.47 17.43
C GLY A 159 5.09 -29.94 16.58
N ARG A 160 6.32 -29.88 17.12
CA ARG A 160 7.56 -30.30 16.47
C ARG A 160 7.87 -31.75 16.77
N SER A 161 8.43 -32.45 15.79
CA SER A 161 9.02 -33.77 16.01
C SER A 161 10.12 -33.70 17.08
N ARG A 162 10.14 -34.67 17.99
CA ARG A 162 11.20 -34.84 18.99
C ARG A 162 11.60 -36.30 19.00
N GLU A 163 12.90 -36.57 18.82
CA GLU A 163 13.46 -37.92 18.82
C GLU A 163 12.63 -38.86 17.93
N ASP A 164 11.92 -39.81 18.53
CA ASP A 164 11.10 -40.82 17.84
C ASP A 164 9.59 -40.47 17.73
N ALA A 165 9.19 -39.29 18.20
CA ALA A 165 7.80 -38.84 18.18
C ALA A 165 7.58 -37.75 17.13
N ALA A 166 6.72 -38.05 16.15
CA ALA A 166 6.26 -37.08 15.15
C ALA A 166 5.60 -35.85 15.81
N GLY A 167 5.77 -34.69 15.18
CA GLY A 167 5.18 -33.45 15.67
C GLY A 167 3.66 -33.49 15.62
N ARG A 168 3.01 -33.31 16.77
CA ARG A 168 1.54 -33.33 16.86
C ARG A 168 0.94 -32.07 16.23
N SER A 169 -0.16 -32.22 15.48
CA SER A 169 -0.97 -31.12 14.96
C SER A 169 -1.82 -30.45 16.05
N ASP A 170 -2.08 -31.16 17.15
CA ASP A 170 -2.99 -30.74 18.21
C ASP A 170 -2.38 -31.04 19.59
N GLY A 171 -2.62 -30.16 20.56
CA GLY A 171 -2.15 -30.34 21.93
C GLY A 171 -2.04 -29.04 22.71
N PHE A 172 -1.09 -28.99 23.64
CA PHE A 172 -0.85 -27.83 24.51
C PHE A 172 0.58 -27.31 24.36
N CYS A 173 0.73 -25.99 24.38
CA CYS A 173 2.03 -25.34 24.31
C CYS A 173 2.86 -25.67 25.56
N PRO A 174 4.09 -26.17 25.42
CA PRO A 174 4.93 -26.52 26.56
C PRO A 174 5.48 -25.29 27.33
N GLN A 175 5.32 -24.08 26.78
CA GLN A 175 5.80 -22.85 27.40
C GLN A 175 4.72 -22.11 28.20
N CYS A 176 3.49 -22.02 27.67
CA CYS A 176 2.42 -21.27 28.32
C CYS A 176 1.15 -22.09 28.64
N GLY A 177 1.10 -23.37 28.24
CA GLY A 177 -0.05 -24.24 28.47
C GLY A 177 -1.26 -23.98 27.56
N ALA A 178 -1.21 -23.03 26.64
CA ALA A 178 -2.32 -22.75 25.72
C ALA A 178 -2.59 -23.94 24.77
N ALA A 179 -3.85 -24.30 24.58
CA ALA A 179 -4.26 -25.29 23.58
C ALA A 179 -4.00 -24.77 22.16
N TYR A 180 -3.53 -25.65 21.27
CA TYR A 180 -3.41 -25.38 19.85
C TYR A 180 -4.02 -26.53 19.04
N SER A 181 -4.57 -26.19 17.87
CA SER A 181 -5.10 -27.13 16.90
C SER A 181 -4.83 -26.61 15.50
N PHE A 182 -4.07 -27.38 14.71
CA PHE A 182 -3.78 -27.05 13.31
C PHE A 182 -4.60 -27.92 12.34
N SER A 183 -5.43 -28.84 12.85
CA SER A 183 -6.40 -29.58 12.05
C SER A 183 -7.55 -28.66 11.63
N PRO A 184 -7.96 -28.62 10.35
CA PRO A 184 -9.14 -27.88 9.94
C PRO A 184 -10.40 -28.41 10.64
N LYS A 185 -11.32 -27.52 10.99
CA LYS A 185 -12.57 -27.89 11.70
C LYS A 185 -13.77 -28.00 10.78
N LEU A 186 -13.68 -27.43 9.59
CA LEU A 186 -14.71 -27.49 8.56
C LEU A 186 -14.18 -28.26 7.35
N ALA A 187 -14.99 -29.17 6.86
CA ALA A 187 -14.70 -29.96 5.68
C ALA A 187 -15.34 -29.34 4.43
N HIS A 188 -14.82 -29.70 3.26
CA HIS A 188 -15.45 -29.34 2.00
C HIS A 188 -16.89 -29.87 1.95
N GLY A 189 -17.85 -29.03 1.58
CA GLY A 189 -19.26 -29.34 1.48
C GLY A 189 -20.06 -29.09 2.77
N ASP A 190 -19.39 -28.73 3.87
CA ASP A 190 -20.10 -28.35 5.10
C ASP A 190 -20.91 -27.08 4.87
N LEU A 191 -22.13 -27.06 5.43
CA LEU A 191 -23.06 -25.95 5.28
C LEU A 191 -23.25 -25.25 6.64
N VAL A 192 -22.49 -24.17 6.84
CA VAL A 192 -22.47 -23.43 8.11
C VAL A 192 -23.69 -22.50 8.18
N ALA A 193 -24.45 -22.63 9.26
CA ALA A 193 -25.65 -21.83 9.54
C ALA A 193 -26.68 -21.80 8.40
N ASN A 194 -26.76 -22.89 7.62
CA ASN A 194 -27.61 -23.02 6.44
C ASN A 194 -27.42 -21.92 5.36
N GLN A 195 -26.26 -21.26 5.34
CA GLN A 195 -25.99 -20.12 4.47
C GLN A 195 -24.66 -20.20 3.73
N TYR A 196 -23.65 -20.84 4.32
CA TYR A 196 -22.29 -20.83 3.78
C TYR A 196 -21.82 -22.25 3.49
N GLU A 197 -21.66 -22.56 2.21
CA GLU A 197 -21.02 -23.81 1.76
C GLU A 197 -19.50 -23.66 1.81
N VAL A 198 -18.85 -24.58 2.50
CA VAL A 198 -17.40 -24.60 2.69
C VAL A 198 -16.76 -25.26 1.47
N VAL A 199 -16.00 -24.49 0.67
CA VAL A 199 -15.29 -25.00 -0.52
C VAL A 199 -13.89 -25.50 -0.17
N GLY A 200 -13.42 -25.27 1.05
CA GLY A 200 -12.05 -25.60 1.43
C GLY A 200 -11.84 -25.69 2.93
N PRO A 201 -10.80 -26.41 3.36
CA PRO A 201 -10.46 -26.56 4.76
C PRO A 201 -10.09 -25.22 5.41
N LEU A 202 -10.65 -24.99 6.60
CA LEU A 202 -10.44 -23.82 7.47
C LEU A 202 -10.07 -24.25 8.89
#